data_AF-X0YBZ3-F1
#
_entry.id   AF-X0YBZ3-F1
#
_cell.length_a   1.000
_cell.length_b   1.000
_cell.length_c   1.000
_cell.angle_alpha   90.00
_cell.angle_beta   90.00
_cell.angle_gamma   90.00
#
_symmetry.space_group_name_H-M   'P 1'
#
loop_
_entity.id
_entity.type
_entity.pdbx_description
1 polymer ?
#
loop_
_entity_poly.entity_id
_entity_poly.type
_entity_poly.pdbx_seq_one_letter_code
_entity_poly.pdbx_strand_id
1 'polypeptide(L)' 'MITKEEVIEINKKFNRGVLINEGNLDFALSKLKLKKNTINKVSGFIKDVVEGHPFRDGNKRTAIISGLELLKR' A
#
# COMPACT_ATOMS: atom_id res chain seq x y z
N MET A 1 8.04 4.21 8.36
CA MET A 1 6.98 4.23 7.32
C MET A 1 7.42 3.32 6.19
N ILE A 2 6.49 2.71 5.45
CA ILE A 2 6.81 1.91 4.26
C ILE A 2 7.05 2.84 3.05
N THR A 3 8.02 2.52 2.20
CA THR A 3 8.28 3.27 0.96
C THR A 3 7.47 2.72 -0.21
N LYS A 4 7.41 3.49 -1.30
CA LYS A 4 6.73 3.05 -2.54
C LYS A 4 7.42 1.84 -3.15
N GLU A 5 8.74 1.84 -3.16
CA GLU A 5 9.59 0.76 -3.66
C GLU A 5 9.32 -0.51 -2.85
N GLU A 6 9.26 -0.42 -1.52
CA GLU A 6 8.90 -1.55 -0.66
C GLU A 6 7.52 -2.13 -1.00
N VAL A 7 6.52 -1.29 -1.29
CA VAL A 7 5.18 -1.74 -1.71
C VAL A 7 5.21 -2.41 -3.09
N ILE A 8 5.99 -1.87 -4.04
CA ILE A 8 6.18 -2.47 -5.38
C ILE A 8 6.87 -3.83 -5.25
N GLU A 9 7.92 -3.94 -4.45
CA GLU A 9 8.61 -5.20 -4.19
C GLU A 9 7.70 -6.24 -3.52
N ILE A 10 6.79 -5.80 -2.64
CA ILE A 10 5.75 -6.68 -2.11
C ILE A 10 4.80 -7.15 -3.22
N ASN A 11 4.37 -6.27 -4.13
CA ASN A 11 3.54 -6.69 -5.27
C ASN A 11 4.27 -7.68 -6.18
N LYS A 12 5.59 -7.53 -6.38
CA LYS A 12 6.41 -8.44 -7.17
C LYS A 12 6.43 -9.88 -6.65
N LYS A 13 6.11 -10.11 -5.37
CA LYS A 13 5.94 -11.46 -4.81
C LYS A 13 4.66 -12.17 -5.30
N PHE A 14 3.71 -11.42 -5.85
CA PHE A 14 2.40 -11.93 -6.29
C PHE A 14 2.13 -11.69 -7.78
N ASN A 15 2.78 -10.68 -8.38
CA ASN A 15 2.66 -10.32 -9.79
C ASN A 15 3.94 -9.59 -10.26
N ARG A 16 3.86 -8.73 -11.28
CA ARG A 16 5.01 -8.08 -11.94
C ARG A 16 5.38 -6.71 -11.36
N GLY A 17 4.66 -6.19 -10.35
CA GLY A 17 4.90 -4.83 -9.82
C GLY A 17 4.46 -3.70 -10.75
N VAL A 18 3.64 -4.00 -11.77
CA VAL A 18 3.22 -3.01 -12.78
C VAL A 18 2.17 -2.08 -12.19
N LEU A 19 2.54 -0.81 -12.01
CA LEU A 19 1.61 0.25 -11.65
C LEU A 19 0.81 0.67 -12.88
N ILE A 20 -0.51 0.79 -12.71
CA ILE A 20 -1.44 1.34 -13.71
C ILE A 20 -2.04 2.66 -13.23
N ASN A 21 -1.98 2.94 -11.92
CA ASN A 21 -2.42 4.19 -11.33
C ASN A 21 -1.48 4.56 -10.18
N GLU A 22 -0.33 5.10 -10.56
CA GLU A 22 0.74 5.48 -9.63
C GLU A 22 0.28 6.54 -8.61
N GLY A 23 -0.53 7.52 -9.05
CA GLY A 23 -1.06 8.58 -8.18
C GLY A 23 -1.90 8.05 -7.02
N ASN A 24 -2.63 6.94 -7.21
CA ASN A 24 -3.39 6.32 -6.12
C ASN A 24 -2.48 5.69 -5.06
N LEU A 25 -1.35 5.10 -5.45
CA LEU A 25 -0.37 4.60 -4.48
C LEU A 25 0.31 5.75 -3.73
N ASP A 26 0.68 6.82 -4.43
CA ASP A 26 1.29 8.00 -3.82
C ASP A 26 0.33 8.68 -2.83
N PHE A 27 -0.95 8.76 -3.17
CA PHE A 27 -1.98 9.28 -2.28
C PHE A 27 -2.12 8.42 -1.01
N ALA A 28 -2.19 7.10 -1.16
CA ALA A 28 -2.25 6.17 -0.02
C ALA A 28 -1.04 6.32 0.92
N LEU A 29 0.16 6.44 0.35
CA LEU A 29 1.40 6.63 1.11
C LEU A 29 1.46 8.00 1.79
N SER A 30 0.99 9.07 1.13
CA SER A 30 0.98 10.42 1.71
C SER A 30 0.16 10.51 2.99
N LYS A 31 -0.98 9.80 3.04
CA LYS A 31 -1.89 9.76 4.20
C LYS A 31 -1.29 9.10 5.43
N LEU A 32 -0.28 8.23 5.27
CA LEU A 32 0.40 7.60 6.40
C LEU A 32 1.08 8.62 7.32
N LYS A 33 1.48 9.78 6.78
CA LYS A 33 2.12 10.88 7.53
C LYS A 33 1.13 11.67 8.39
N LEU A 34 -0.15 11.67 8.02
CA LEU A 34 -1.19 12.51 8.65
C LEU A 34 -1.81 11.86 9.90
N LYS A 35 -1.78 10.53 9.99
CA LYS A 35 -2.42 9.79 11.08
C LYS A 35 -1.44 9.54 12.21
N LYS A 36 -1.89 9.65 13.48
CA LYS A 36 -1.06 9.31 14.66
C LYS A 36 -1.19 7.84 15.07
N ASN A 37 -2.42 7.31 15.07
CA ASN A 37 -2.71 5.93 15.46
C ASN A 37 -2.33 4.92 14.36
N THR A 38 -1.54 3.90 14.72
CA THR A 38 -1.02 2.88 13.81
C THR A 38 -2.12 2.04 13.16
N ILE A 39 -3.14 1.64 13.90
CA ILE A 39 -4.28 0.88 13.35
C ILE A 39 -5.01 1.71 12.28
N ASN A 40 -5.23 3.00 12.54
CA ASN A 40 -5.86 3.90 11.56
C ASN A 40 -4.99 4.16 10.32
N LYS A 41 -3.65 4.15 10.46
CA LYS A 41 -2.71 4.19 9.32
C LYS A 41 -2.92 2.96 8.44
N VAL A 42 -2.90 1.79 9.05
CA VAL A 42 -2.98 0.51 8.34
C VAL A 42 -4.34 0.32 7.68
N SER A 43 -5.44 0.53 8.41
CA SER A 43 -6.79 0.39 7.85
C SER A 43 -7.04 1.38 6.70
N GLY A 44 -6.57 2.62 6.84
CA GLY A 44 -6.66 3.62 5.78
C GLY A 44 -5.85 3.25 4.53
N PHE A 45 -4.59 2.84 4.73
CA PHE A 45 -3.72 2.42 3.64
C PHE A 45 -4.28 1.20 2.90
N ILE A 46 -4.75 0.19 3.63
CA ILE A 46 -5.36 -1.00 3.03
C ILE A 46 -6.57 -0.61 2.18
N LYS A 47 -7.47 0.21 2.73
CA LYS A 47 -8.64 0.71 2.00
C LYS A 47 -8.23 1.43 0.71
N ASP A 48 -7.32 2.40 0.82
CA ASP A 48 -6.90 3.23 -0.32
C ASP A 48 -6.21 2.40 -1.42
N VAL A 49 -5.40 1.39 -1.08
CA VAL A 49 -4.77 0.50 -2.08
C VAL A 49 -5.78 -0.47 -2.70
N VAL A 50 -6.74 -0.98 -1.93
CA VAL A 50 -7.76 -1.90 -2.44
C VAL A 50 -8.71 -1.18 -3.40
N GLU A 51 -9.23 -0.01 -3.01
CA GLU A 51 -10.18 0.76 -3.82
C GLU A 51 -9.48 1.51 -4.97
N GLY A 52 -8.24 1.94 -4.75
CA GLY A 52 -7.48 2.70 -5.73
C GLY A 52 -6.85 1.86 -6.85
N HIS A 53 -6.80 0.54 -6.70
CA HIS A 53 -6.23 -0.38 -7.70
C HIS A 53 -4.91 0.12 -8.36
N PRO A 54 -3.89 0.52 -7.58
CA PRO A 54 -2.68 1.13 -8.14
C PRO A 54 -1.90 0.19 -9.06
N PHE A 55 -1.99 -1.13 -8.84
CA PHE A 55 -1.33 -2.17 -9.64
C PHE A 55 -2.28 -2.80 -10.65
N ARG A 56 -1.71 -3.29 -11.77
CA ARG A 56 -2.45 -4.06 -12.78
C ARG A 56 -3.17 -5.27 -12.18
N ASP A 57 -2.54 -5.93 -11.22
CA ASP A 57 -3.10 -7.03 -10.44
C ASP A 57 -2.35 -7.18 -9.10
N GLY A 58 -2.92 -7.93 -8.15
CA GLY A 58 -2.33 -8.19 -6.84
C GLY A 58 -2.69 -7.19 -5.75
N ASN A 59 -3.51 -6.16 -6.05
CA ASN A 59 -3.83 -5.05 -5.14
C ASN A 59 -4.22 -5.48 -3.72
N LYS A 60 -5.16 -6.43 -3.59
CA LYS A 60 -5.64 -6.90 -2.26
C LYS A 60 -4.54 -7.60 -1.45
N ARG A 61 -3.74 -8.46 -2.11
CA ARG A 61 -2.62 -9.18 -1.48
C ARG A 61 -1.52 -8.20 -1.07
N THR A 62 -1.16 -7.28 -1.96
CA THR A 62 -0.19 -6.21 -1.67
C THR A 62 -0.65 -5.34 -0.52
N ALA A 63 -1.90 -4.88 -0.51
CA ALA A 63 -2.46 -4.04 0.54
C ALA A 63 -2.33 -4.68 1.92
N ILE A 64 -2.75 -5.94 2.06
CA ILE A 64 -2.70 -6.67 3.34
C ILE A 64 -1.27 -6.84 3.82
N ILE A 65 -0.35 -7.30 2.95
CA ILE A 65 1.04 -7.57 3.35
C ILE A 65 1.78 -6.28 3.68
N SER A 66 1.61 -5.22 2.88
CA SER A 66 2.15 -3.90 3.18
C SER A 66 1.55 -3.31 4.46
N GLY A 67 0.26 -3.55 4.72
CA GLY A 67 -0.40 -3.17 5.97
C GLY A 67 0.17 -3.89 7.19
N LEU A 68 0.46 -5.18 7.09
CA LEU A 68 1.13 -5.94 8.15
C LEU A 68 2.56 -5.46 8.38
N GLU A 69 3.27 -5.09 7.31
CA GLU A 69 4.62 -4.52 7.43
C GLU A 69 4.62 -3.14 8.11
N LEU A 70 3.56 -2.36 7.90
CA LEU A 70 3.34 -1.10 8.61
C LEU A 70 3.06 -1.28 10.12
N LEU A 71 2.50 -2.43 10.55
CA LEU A 71 2.27 -2.71 11.98
C LEU A 71 3.56 -3.02 12.76
N LYS A 72 4.61 -3.45 12.06
CA LYS A 72 5.91 -3.80 12.69
C LYS A 72 6.81 -2.59 12.93
N ARG A 73 6.39 -1.39 12.54
CA ARG A 73 7.16 -0.14 12.59
C ARG A 73 6.51 0.85 13.54
#